data_AF-A0A382G1U2-F1
#
_entry.id   AF-A0A382G1U2-F1
#
_cell.length_a   1.000
_cell.length_b   1.000
_cell.length_c   1.000
_cell.angle_alpha   90.00
_cell.angle_beta   90.00
_cell.angle_gamma   90.00
#
_symmetry.space_group_name_H-M   'P 1'
#
loop_
_entity.id
_entity.type
_entity.pdbx_description
1 polymer ?
#
loop_
_entity_poly.entity_id
_entity_poly.type
_entity_poly.pdbx_seq_one_letter_code
_entity_poly.pdbx_strand_id
1 'polypeptide(L)'
;NDRSYQEVVTADYMMVNPTTSEIMLSGVSFDEGAGHLVYKPGQNQGQTVEDDNLTTRFVQGIGTQVLSWQIIEYPHAGVLNSHAFLNRYPTTETNRNRARARWTYYHFLGVDIEKSAGRTTDPEALADTDNPTLNNPACTVCHVLHDPVAGTFQNYGNDGNYRDSFGGLDSLPDTYKFPEDFNENAEPSEYQPGDTWFRDMREPGIDGKLAPDPISSLQWLGQEIAEDERFASASVKFWWPALMGAEALTAPETSSDRNFQEKLAAFEEQNTYIEALGRQFAIGINGGTTYNGKDLFTEMMIGPWFRAKGLTPDADLASAVAVVEDTGTRRLLTPLELEKKTTALLGWTWGDTPAPHLYEGVQSSLKGPYRLYYGGIDSLGIKTRARALTSLMANVAEKQAIRMACPTVVADFYRASNDRLLFAGIEGEITPSVELSQRYDVIPDSFETRETYMLTGQLSPGNKTVDIVLLNDRNNEPGDRNLHIFRTTITDSAGNTILSGDNDTRID
;
A
#
# COMPACT_ATOMS: atom_id res chain seq x y z
N ASN A 1 1.36 16.03 -5.89
CA ASN A 1 0.60 17.25 -6.21
C ASN A 1 0.38 18.14 -4.99
N ASP A 2 0.81 17.75 -3.77
CA ASP A 2 0.80 18.59 -2.55
C ASP A 2 -0.55 19.23 -2.24
N ARG A 3 -1.62 18.55 -2.70
CA ARG A 3 -3.01 18.91 -2.42
C ARG A 3 -3.38 18.49 -1.01
N SER A 4 -4.40 19.15 -0.46
CA SER A 4 -4.94 18.81 0.85
C SER A 4 -5.43 17.36 0.85
N TYR A 5 -5.07 16.59 1.88
CA TYR A 5 -5.56 15.24 2.07
C TYR A 5 -7.09 15.18 2.27
N GLN A 6 -7.73 16.29 2.65
CA GLN A 6 -9.19 16.38 2.74
C GLN A 6 -9.89 16.09 1.40
N GLU A 7 -9.19 16.28 0.26
CA GLU A 7 -9.69 15.89 -1.08
C GLU A 7 -10.03 14.40 -1.17
N VAL A 8 -9.56 13.55 -0.25
CA VAL A 8 -9.99 12.15 -0.15
C VAL A 8 -11.51 12.01 0.00
N VAL A 9 -12.21 12.97 0.63
CA VAL A 9 -13.68 12.96 0.76
C VAL A 9 -14.35 14.15 0.07
N THR A 10 -13.61 15.20 -0.30
CA THR A 10 -14.19 16.43 -0.89
C THR A 10 -13.96 16.58 -2.39
N ALA A 11 -13.10 15.76 -3.01
CA ALA A 11 -12.79 15.91 -4.42
C ALA A 11 -14.02 15.76 -5.31
N ASP A 12 -14.14 16.65 -6.28
CA ASP A 12 -15.14 16.62 -7.35
C ASP A 12 -14.67 15.78 -8.56
N TYR A 13 -13.72 14.86 -8.33
CA TYR A 13 -13.09 14.01 -9.32
C TYR A 13 -12.65 12.67 -8.72
N MET A 14 -12.34 11.71 -9.59
CA MET A 14 -11.65 10.47 -9.24
C MET A 14 -10.24 10.47 -9.83
N MET A 15 -9.33 9.72 -9.21
CA MET A 15 -8.01 9.48 -9.79
C MET A 15 -8.12 8.39 -10.86
N VAL A 16 -7.95 8.76 -12.13
CA VAL A 16 -8.02 7.84 -13.27
C VAL A 16 -6.64 7.55 -13.84
N ASN A 17 -6.45 6.34 -14.33
CA ASN A 17 -5.31 5.96 -15.17
C ASN A 17 -5.77 5.87 -16.64
N PRO A 18 -4.90 5.56 -17.62
CA PRO A 18 -5.31 5.50 -19.03
C PRO A 18 -6.55 4.62 -19.27
N THR A 19 -6.62 3.45 -18.63
CA THR A 19 -7.72 2.49 -18.79
C THR A 19 -9.01 2.98 -18.12
N THR A 20 -8.96 3.46 -16.88
CA THR A 20 -10.17 3.93 -16.19
C THR A 20 -10.66 5.26 -16.74
N SER A 21 -9.77 6.07 -17.33
CA SER A 21 -10.15 7.28 -18.07
C SER A 21 -11.03 6.96 -19.27
N GLU A 22 -10.69 5.90 -20.02
CA GLU A 22 -11.50 5.42 -21.15
C GLU A 22 -12.86 4.90 -20.69
N ILE A 23 -12.89 4.04 -19.67
CA ILE A 23 -14.13 3.47 -19.13
C ILE A 23 -15.07 4.56 -18.60
N MET A 24 -14.54 5.54 -17.88
CA MET A 24 -15.34 6.62 -17.28
C MET A 24 -15.54 7.81 -18.20
N LEU A 25 -15.13 7.72 -19.47
CA LEU A 25 -15.18 8.81 -20.46
C LEU A 25 -14.64 10.14 -19.89
N SER A 26 -13.56 10.09 -19.11
CA SER A 26 -13.17 11.24 -18.27
C SER A 26 -12.60 12.44 -19.04
N GLY A 27 -12.32 12.27 -20.33
CA GLY A 27 -11.68 13.29 -21.18
C GLY A 27 -10.20 13.55 -20.84
N VAL A 28 -9.63 12.85 -19.87
CA VAL A 28 -8.24 13.05 -19.44
C VAL A 28 -7.27 12.44 -20.43
N SER A 29 -6.36 13.28 -20.94
CA SER A 29 -5.29 12.86 -21.86
C SER A 29 -4.06 12.33 -21.11
N PHE A 30 -3.48 11.27 -21.62
CA PHE A 30 -2.22 10.67 -21.14
C PHE A 30 -1.18 10.69 -22.26
N ASP A 31 0.09 10.76 -21.87
CA ASP A 31 1.19 10.66 -22.84
C ASP A 31 1.21 9.25 -23.46
N GLU A 32 1.66 9.14 -24.70
CA GLU A 32 1.78 7.85 -25.38
C GLU A 32 2.69 6.91 -24.57
N GLY A 33 2.19 5.70 -24.29
CA GLY A 33 2.91 4.74 -23.46
C GLY A 33 2.87 5.02 -21.95
N ALA A 34 2.06 5.97 -21.46
CA ALA A 34 1.87 6.17 -20.02
C ALA A 34 1.46 4.87 -19.33
N GLY A 35 2.21 4.48 -18.29
CA GLY A 35 1.96 3.25 -17.55
C GLY A 35 0.64 3.30 -16.76
N HIS A 36 0.06 2.12 -16.49
CA HIS A 36 -1.17 1.94 -15.71
C HIS A 36 -1.12 2.46 -14.25
N LEU A 37 0.07 2.81 -13.75
CA LEU A 37 0.30 3.41 -12.43
C LEU A 37 0.35 4.95 -12.47
N VAL A 38 0.20 5.55 -13.65
CA VAL A 38 0.10 7.00 -13.80
C VAL A 38 -1.36 7.39 -13.60
N TYR A 39 -1.62 8.21 -12.57
CA TYR A 39 -2.96 8.67 -12.25
C TYR A 39 -3.08 10.19 -12.42
N LYS A 40 -4.22 10.64 -12.94
CA LYS A 40 -4.60 12.04 -13.08
C LYS A 40 -6.04 12.25 -12.58
N PRO A 41 -6.38 13.44 -12.06
CA PRO A 41 -7.77 13.80 -11.75
C PRO A 41 -8.65 13.72 -13.00
N GLY A 42 -9.81 13.07 -12.91
CA GLY A 42 -10.79 12.96 -13.99
C GLY A 42 -12.21 12.76 -13.47
N GLN A 43 -13.19 13.28 -14.20
CA GLN A 43 -14.60 13.11 -13.86
C GLN A 43 -15.17 11.84 -14.49
N ASN A 44 -16.12 11.21 -13.81
CA ASN A 44 -16.95 10.17 -14.40
C ASN A 44 -18.05 10.79 -15.27
N GLN A 45 -17.93 10.62 -16.58
CA GLN A 45 -18.93 11.00 -17.58
C GLN A 45 -19.48 9.76 -18.33
N GLY A 46 -19.01 8.57 -17.95
CA GLY A 46 -19.35 7.31 -18.58
C GLY A 46 -20.59 6.65 -18.00
N GLN A 47 -21.01 7.03 -16.79
CA GLN A 47 -22.20 6.46 -16.20
C GLN A 47 -23.49 6.98 -16.85
N THR A 48 -24.46 6.09 -17.05
CA THR A 48 -25.82 6.37 -17.52
C THR A 48 -26.85 6.06 -16.45
N VAL A 49 -28.07 6.59 -16.59
CA VAL A 49 -29.25 6.23 -15.78
C VAL A 49 -30.29 5.55 -16.66
N GLU A 50 -31.19 4.76 -16.07
CA GLU A 50 -32.29 4.12 -16.79
C GLU A 50 -33.42 5.13 -17.04
N ASP A 51 -33.28 5.97 -18.07
CA ASP A 51 -34.27 6.97 -18.47
C ASP A 51 -34.74 6.78 -19.93
N ASP A 52 -35.65 7.63 -20.39
CA ASP A 52 -36.16 7.61 -21.77
C ASP A 52 -35.08 7.93 -22.82
N ASN A 53 -33.91 8.44 -22.43
CA ASN A 53 -32.79 8.72 -23.33
C ASN A 53 -31.88 7.50 -23.52
N LEU A 54 -31.90 6.55 -22.59
CA LEU A 54 -31.12 5.32 -22.66
C LEU A 54 -31.75 4.33 -23.64
N THR A 55 -31.16 4.21 -24.83
CA THR A 55 -31.50 3.14 -25.79
C THR A 55 -30.37 2.13 -25.82
N THR A 56 -30.67 0.87 -25.61
CA THR A 56 -29.68 -0.22 -25.70
C THR A 56 -30.11 -1.29 -26.70
N ARG A 57 -29.14 -2.04 -27.19
CA ARG A 57 -29.37 -3.25 -28.00
C ARG A 57 -28.44 -4.35 -27.53
N PHE A 58 -29.00 -5.50 -27.21
CA PHE A 58 -28.20 -6.69 -26.96
C PHE A 58 -27.64 -7.23 -28.28
N VAL A 59 -26.31 -7.36 -28.35
CA VAL A 59 -25.61 -7.96 -29.48
C VAL A 59 -24.99 -9.28 -29.02
N GLN A 60 -25.42 -10.38 -29.62
CA GLN A 60 -24.94 -11.71 -29.27
C GLN A 60 -23.41 -11.80 -29.43
N GLY A 61 -22.74 -12.32 -28.40
CA GLY A 61 -21.27 -12.46 -28.36
C GLY A 61 -20.50 -11.19 -28.00
N ILE A 62 -21.18 -10.04 -27.87
CA ILE A 62 -20.58 -8.77 -27.41
C ILE A 62 -21.18 -8.36 -26.06
N GLY A 63 -22.51 -8.42 -25.92
CA GLY A 63 -23.24 -7.95 -24.76
C GLY A 63 -24.17 -6.78 -25.08
N THR A 64 -24.53 -6.00 -24.08
CA THR A 64 -25.40 -4.83 -24.22
C THR A 64 -24.62 -3.66 -24.83
N GLN A 65 -25.03 -3.23 -26.02
CA GLN A 65 -24.51 -2.02 -26.66
C GLN A 65 -25.41 -0.83 -26.32
N VAL A 66 -24.83 0.24 -25.78
CA VAL A 66 -25.53 1.52 -25.59
C VAL A 66 -25.55 2.26 -26.93
N LEU A 67 -26.75 2.63 -27.39
CA LEU A 67 -26.98 3.33 -28.66
C LEU A 67 -27.20 4.83 -28.47
N SER A 68 -27.89 5.22 -27.40
CA SER A 68 -28.07 6.61 -26.98
C SER A 68 -28.12 6.66 -25.45
N TRP A 69 -27.68 7.78 -24.88
CA TRP A 69 -27.77 8.06 -23.46
C TRP A 69 -27.63 9.58 -23.23
N GLN A 70 -28.05 10.05 -22.05
CA GLN A 70 -27.73 11.37 -21.57
C GLN A 70 -26.47 11.31 -20.68
N ILE A 71 -25.52 12.22 -20.91
CA ILE A 71 -24.41 12.42 -19.98
C ILE A 71 -24.97 13.05 -18.70
N ILE A 72 -24.79 12.39 -17.57
CA ILE A 72 -25.14 12.93 -16.26
C ILE A 72 -23.95 13.67 -15.65
N GLU A 73 -24.23 14.72 -14.91
CA GLU A 73 -23.23 15.35 -14.05
C GLU A 73 -23.06 14.47 -12.81
N TYR A 74 -22.07 13.57 -12.84
CA TYR A 74 -21.84 12.64 -11.73
C TYR A 74 -21.43 13.41 -10.45
N PRO A 75 -22.16 13.25 -9.33
CA PRO A 75 -21.96 14.04 -8.13
C PRO A 75 -20.78 13.53 -7.28
N HIS A 76 -19.54 13.70 -7.76
CA HIS A 76 -18.31 13.24 -7.09
C HIS A 76 -18.20 13.72 -5.63
N ALA A 77 -17.86 12.78 -4.74
CA ALA A 77 -17.71 12.98 -3.29
C ALA A 77 -16.42 12.28 -2.81
N GLY A 78 -15.31 12.55 -3.49
CA GLY A 78 -14.03 11.88 -3.27
C GLY A 78 -14.14 10.36 -3.36
N VAL A 79 -13.60 9.65 -2.37
CA VAL A 79 -13.65 8.19 -2.33
C VAL A 79 -15.02 7.65 -1.95
N LEU A 80 -15.89 8.45 -1.31
CA LEU A 80 -17.17 7.99 -0.75
C LEU A 80 -18.09 7.41 -1.83
N ASN A 81 -18.05 7.94 -3.06
CA ASN A 81 -18.77 7.41 -4.21
C ASN A 81 -17.85 6.91 -5.32
N SER A 82 -16.63 6.51 -4.98
CA SER A 82 -15.82 5.72 -5.91
C SER A 82 -16.43 4.34 -6.09
N HIS A 83 -16.32 3.77 -7.29
CA HIS A 83 -16.76 2.39 -7.55
C HIS A 83 -16.16 1.40 -6.55
N ALA A 84 -14.89 1.60 -6.18
CA ALA A 84 -14.21 0.75 -5.20
C ALA A 84 -14.87 0.80 -3.81
N PHE A 85 -15.22 1.99 -3.32
CA PHE A 85 -15.83 2.15 -1.99
C PHE A 85 -17.25 1.57 -1.96
N LEU A 86 -18.08 1.93 -2.94
CA LEU A 86 -19.48 1.50 -3.00
C LEU A 86 -19.64 -0.01 -3.20
N ASN A 87 -18.71 -0.66 -3.94
CA ASN A 87 -18.69 -2.12 -4.11
C ASN A 87 -18.04 -2.83 -2.92
N ARG A 88 -17.05 -2.22 -2.26
CA ARG A 88 -16.39 -2.83 -1.09
C ARG A 88 -17.32 -2.88 0.12
N TYR A 89 -18.18 -1.87 0.25
CA TYR A 89 -19.13 -1.68 1.33
C TYR A 89 -20.56 -1.76 0.76
N PRO A 90 -21.09 -2.98 0.63
CA PRO A 90 -22.35 -3.20 -0.08
C PRO A 90 -23.53 -2.60 0.68
N THR A 91 -24.61 -2.35 -0.03
CA THR A 91 -25.92 -2.05 0.55
C THR A 91 -26.93 -3.08 0.05
N THR A 92 -28.02 -3.22 0.79
CA THR A 92 -29.20 -4.01 0.44
C THR A 92 -30.45 -3.23 0.84
N GLU A 93 -31.62 -3.66 0.38
CA GLU A 93 -32.91 -3.07 0.74
C GLU A 93 -33.18 -3.07 2.26
N THR A 94 -32.56 -4.00 2.99
CA THR A 94 -32.67 -4.14 4.45
C THR A 94 -31.55 -3.42 5.20
N ASN A 95 -30.33 -3.40 4.65
CA ASN A 95 -29.20 -2.69 5.25
C ASN A 95 -29.31 -1.17 5.03
N ARG A 96 -29.89 -0.72 3.90
CA ARG A 96 -30.16 0.69 3.57
C ARG A 96 -28.95 1.59 3.85
N ASN A 97 -27.82 1.30 3.22
CA ASN A 97 -26.54 2.02 3.29
C ASN A 97 -25.83 2.03 4.65
N ARG A 98 -26.34 1.34 5.67
CA ARG A 98 -25.73 1.26 6.99
C ARG A 98 -24.28 0.75 6.95
N ALA A 99 -23.97 -0.24 6.12
CA ALA A 99 -22.57 -0.68 5.97
C ALA A 99 -21.66 0.45 5.46
N ARG A 100 -22.11 1.25 4.49
CA ARG A 100 -21.36 2.41 3.98
C ARG A 100 -21.18 3.47 5.07
N ALA A 101 -22.22 3.74 5.86
CA ALA A 101 -22.17 4.66 6.99
C ALA A 101 -21.17 4.22 8.06
N ARG A 102 -21.23 2.95 8.50
CA ARG A 102 -20.28 2.37 9.46
C ARG A 102 -18.83 2.58 9.03
N TRP A 103 -18.50 2.25 7.78
CA TRP A 103 -17.13 2.38 7.28
C TRP A 103 -16.72 3.83 7.06
N THR A 104 -17.66 4.72 6.75
CA THR A 104 -17.40 6.16 6.65
C THR A 104 -16.97 6.73 8.02
N TYR A 105 -17.73 6.44 9.08
CA TYR A 105 -17.36 6.83 10.44
C TYR A 105 -16.03 6.22 10.87
N TYR A 106 -15.82 4.94 10.59
CA TYR A 106 -14.60 4.25 11.00
C TYR A 106 -13.35 4.83 10.34
N HIS A 107 -13.38 5.01 9.01
CA HIS A 107 -12.19 5.44 8.26
C HIS A 107 -11.89 6.93 8.39
N PHE A 108 -12.93 7.77 8.41
CA PHE A 108 -12.73 9.23 8.30
C PHE A 108 -12.95 9.97 9.62
N LEU A 109 -13.61 9.37 10.61
CA LEU A 109 -13.84 9.98 11.92
C LEU A 109 -13.30 9.14 13.08
N GLY A 110 -12.75 7.95 12.81
CA GLY A 110 -12.16 7.07 13.82
C GLY A 110 -13.19 6.52 14.82
N VAL A 111 -14.47 6.47 14.43
CA VAL A 111 -15.58 6.00 15.28
C VAL A 111 -16.00 4.61 14.86
N ASP A 112 -15.82 3.63 15.74
CA ASP A 112 -16.37 2.28 15.55
C ASP A 112 -17.78 2.20 16.15
N ILE A 113 -18.79 2.37 15.30
CA ILE A 113 -20.21 2.33 15.68
C ILE A 113 -20.58 1.01 16.36
N GLU A 114 -19.94 -0.10 16.01
CA GLU A 114 -20.25 -1.40 16.62
C GLU A 114 -19.74 -1.50 18.07
N LYS A 115 -18.87 -0.57 18.48
CA LYS A 115 -18.34 -0.46 19.84
C LYS A 115 -18.90 0.73 20.62
N SER A 116 -19.75 1.57 20.01
CA SER A 116 -20.25 2.78 20.66
C SER A 116 -21.33 2.50 21.72
N ALA A 117 -22.04 1.38 21.63
CA ALA A 117 -22.99 0.93 22.64
C ALA A 117 -23.10 -0.60 22.68
N GLY A 118 -23.41 -1.15 23.86
CA GLY A 118 -23.69 -2.57 24.02
C GLY A 118 -25.02 -2.95 23.38
N ARG A 119 -25.05 -4.00 22.57
CA ARG A 119 -26.30 -4.56 22.04
C ARG A 119 -27.12 -5.15 23.18
N THR A 120 -28.42 -4.85 23.21
CA THR A 120 -29.32 -5.48 24.19
C THR A 120 -29.42 -6.99 23.94
N THR A 121 -29.44 -7.77 25.01
CA THR A 121 -29.74 -9.21 24.98
C THR A 121 -31.11 -9.52 25.58
N ASP A 122 -31.90 -8.48 25.88
CA ASP A 122 -33.23 -8.61 26.46
C ASP A 122 -34.23 -9.10 25.38
N PRO A 123 -34.83 -10.29 25.53
CA PRO A 123 -35.78 -10.82 24.56
C PRO A 123 -37.01 -9.94 24.33
N GLU A 124 -37.47 -9.19 25.34
CA GLU A 124 -38.63 -8.31 25.19
C GLU A 124 -38.30 -7.11 24.32
N ALA A 125 -37.13 -6.48 24.56
CA ALA A 125 -36.64 -5.39 23.72
C ALA A 125 -36.39 -5.82 22.26
N LEU A 126 -36.02 -7.08 22.04
CA LEU A 126 -35.74 -7.64 20.70
C LEU A 126 -37.00 -8.14 19.96
N ALA A 127 -38.14 -8.26 20.65
CA ALA A 127 -39.40 -8.70 20.05
C ALA A 127 -40.21 -7.54 19.42
N ASP A 128 -39.73 -6.31 19.56
CA ASP A 128 -40.38 -5.12 19.00
C ASP A 128 -40.35 -5.10 17.47
N THR A 129 -41.53 -5.02 16.87
CA THR A 129 -41.73 -4.99 15.41
C THR A 129 -42.08 -3.60 14.88
N ASP A 130 -42.30 -2.61 15.74
CA ASP A 130 -42.72 -1.26 15.35
C ASP A 130 -41.49 -0.39 15.03
N ASN A 131 -40.86 -0.66 13.89
CA ASN A 131 -39.64 0.01 13.41
C ASN A 131 -38.64 0.28 14.56
N PRO A 132 -38.05 -0.79 15.13
CA PRO A 132 -37.24 -0.67 16.34
C PRO A 132 -36.05 0.28 16.16
N THR A 133 -35.51 0.40 14.94
CA THR A 133 -34.41 1.31 14.63
C THR A 133 -34.76 2.80 14.79
N LEU A 134 -36.05 3.13 14.71
CA LEU A 134 -36.57 4.48 14.89
C LEU A 134 -37.16 4.69 16.30
N ASN A 135 -37.86 3.69 16.82
CA ASN A 135 -38.73 3.84 18.00
C ASN A 135 -38.17 3.20 19.28
N ASN A 136 -37.39 2.13 19.18
CA ASN A 136 -36.94 1.36 20.34
C ASN A 136 -35.65 1.96 20.95
N PRO A 137 -35.64 2.41 22.22
CA PRO A 137 -34.45 2.97 22.86
C PRO A 137 -33.21 2.06 22.82
N ALA A 138 -33.40 0.73 22.82
CA ALA A 138 -32.31 -0.23 22.76
C ALA A 138 -31.62 -0.29 21.39
N CYS A 139 -32.29 0.16 20.32
CA CYS A 139 -31.75 0.21 18.96
C CYS A 139 -31.38 1.64 18.56
N THR A 140 -32.19 2.64 18.93
CA THR A 140 -31.97 4.04 18.55
C THR A 140 -30.63 4.59 19.04
N VAL A 141 -30.08 4.05 20.14
CA VAL A 141 -28.76 4.43 20.67
C VAL A 141 -27.64 4.38 19.62
N CYS A 142 -27.66 3.41 18.70
CA CYS A 142 -26.71 3.35 17.58
C CYS A 142 -27.28 4.00 16.31
N HIS A 143 -28.58 3.83 16.07
CA HIS A 143 -29.21 4.26 14.82
C HIS A 143 -29.33 5.79 14.69
N VAL A 144 -29.37 6.54 15.79
CA VAL A 144 -29.32 8.02 15.77
C VAL A 144 -28.04 8.55 15.12
N LEU A 145 -26.91 7.87 15.32
CA LEU A 145 -25.64 8.20 14.69
C LEU A 145 -25.56 7.64 13.26
N HIS A 146 -26.02 6.40 13.11
CA HIS A 146 -25.72 5.60 11.93
C HIS A 146 -26.64 5.87 10.73
N ASP A 147 -27.94 5.96 10.96
CA ASP A 147 -28.94 6.05 9.88
C ASP A 147 -28.89 7.39 9.12
N PRO A 148 -28.64 8.55 9.75
CA PRO A 148 -28.49 9.80 9.00
C PRO A 148 -27.36 9.75 7.97
N VAL A 149 -26.19 9.22 8.35
CA VAL A 149 -25.07 9.09 7.41
C VAL A 149 -25.41 8.09 6.32
N ALA A 150 -26.12 7.00 6.63
CA ALA A 150 -26.60 6.07 5.63
C ALA A 150 -27.53 6.74 4.60
N GLY A 151 -28.37 7.66 5.06
CA GLY A 151 -29.23 8.48 4.19
C GLY A 151 -28.49 9.38 3.22
N THR A 152 -27.27 9.82 3.53
CA THR A 152 -26.49 10.64 2.58
C THR A 152 -26.10 9.89 1.31
N PHE A 153 -26.09 8.55 1.35
CA PHE A 153 -25.84 7.67 0.19
C PHE A 153 -27.11 7.33 -0.60
N GLN A 154 -28.25 7.99 -0.35
CA GLN A 154 -29.56 7.70 -0.93
C GLN A 154 -29.62 7.59 -2.47
N ASN A 155 -28.72 8.26 -3.20
CA ASN A 155 -28.69 8.20 -4.67
C ASN A 155 -27.85 7.04 -5.23
N TYR A 156 -27.38 6.08 -4.40
CA TYR A 156 -26.55 4.97 -4.87
C TYR A 156 -27.15 3.65 -4.46
N GLY A 157 -27.56 2.85 -5.46
CA GLY A 157 -28.18 1.56 -5.19
C GLY A 157 -27.19 0.45 -4.83
N ASN A 158 -27.66 -0.79 -4.89
CA ASN A 158 -26.96 -1.97 -4.36
C ASN A 158 -25.61 -2.21 -5.05
N ASP A 159 -25.55 -2.00 -6.37
CA ASP A 159 -24.33 -2.15 -7.16
C ASP A 159 -23.42 -0.90 -7.13
N GLY A 160 -23.85 0.14 -6.41
CA GLY A 160 -23.13 1.42 -6.31
C GLY A 160 -23.33 2.34 -7.51
N ASN A 161 -24.29 2.05 -8.38
CA ASN A 161 -24.67 2.92 -9.47
C ASN A 161 -25.49 4.10 -8.94
N TYR A 162 -25.16 5.30 -9.39
CA TYR A 162 -25.96 6.49 -9.15
C TYR A 162 -27.35 6.42 -9.81
N ARG A 163 -28.43 6.60 -9.04
CA ARG A 163 -29.84 6.64 -9.47
C ARG A 163 -30.22 5.53 -10.44
N ASP A 164 -30.06 4.31 -9.96
CA ASP A 164 -30.22 3.07 -10.69
C ASP A 164 -31.64 2.51 -10.71
N SER A 165 -32.61 3.20 -10.12
CA SER A 165 -34.03 2.86 -10.29
C SER A 165 -34.54 3.33 -11.66
N PHE A 166 -35.58 2.65 -12.16
CA PHE A 166 -36.24 3.00 -13.41
C PHE A 166 -36.72 4.46 -13.39
N GLY A 167 -36.46 5.19 -14.47
CA GLY A 167 -36.69 6.64 -14.60
C GLY A 167 -35.48 7.50 -14.21
N GLY A 168 -34.44 6.93 -13.58
CA GLY A 168 -33.21 7.65 -13.26
C GLY A 168 -33.34 8.76 -12.21
N LEU A 169 -34.38 8.70 -11.37
CA LEU A 169 -34.72 9.75 -10.40
C LEU A 169 -34.18 9.46 -8.99
N ASP A 170 -34.01 8.18 -8.63
CA ASP A 170 -33.65 7.72 -7.30
C ASP A 170 -33.00 6.31 -7.35
N SER A 171 -32.63 5.77 -6.18
CA SER A 171 -32.09 4.40 -6.01
C SER A 171 -32.93 3.57 -5.03
N LEU A 172 -34.21 3.92 -4.84
CA LEU A 172 -35.13 3.15 -4.01
C LEU A 172 -35.59 1.91 -4.76
N PRO A 173 -35.66 0.74 -4.09
CA PRO A 173 -36.09 -0.50 -4.72
C PRO A 173 -37.61 -0.51 -4.93
N ASP A 174 -38.07 -1.16 -6.01
CA ASP A 174 -39.50 -1.29 -6.31
C ASP A 174 -40.25 -2.06 -5.22
N THR A 175 -39.58 -2.99 -4.53
CA THR A 175 -40.12 -3.71 -3.36
C THR A 175 -40.46 -2.79 -2.18
N TYR A 176 -39.87 -1.58 -2.13
CA TYR A 176 -40.26 -0.53 -1.19
C TYR A 176 -41.29 0.42 -1.79
N LYS A 177 -41.19 0.77 -3.07
CA LYS A 177 -42.13 1.70 -3.72
C LYS A 177 -43.54 1.10 -3.87
N PHE A 178 -43.60 -0.18 -4.20
CA PHE A 178 -44.82 -0.93 -4.56
C PHE A 178 -44.80 -2.34 -3.93
N PRO A 179 -44.70 -2.47 -2.60
CA PRO A 179 -44.57 -3.78 -1.95
C PRO A 179 -45.72 -4.76 -2.29
N GLU A 180 -46.92 -4.24 -2.56
CA GLU A 180 -48.11 -4.99 -2.97
C GLU A 180 -47.93 -5.75 -4.30
N ASP A 181 -47.05 -5.28 -5.19
CA ASP A 181 -46.77 -5.94 -6.48
C ASP A 181 -45.90 -7.20 -6.30
N PHE A 182 -45.20 -7.30 -5.18
CA PHE A 182 -44.27 -8.39 -4.87
C PHE A 182 -44.81 -9.36 -3.81
N ASN A 183 -45.76 -8.94 -2.97
CA ASN A 183 -46.38 -9.77 -1.96
C ASN A 183 -47.84 -9.35 -1.71
N GLU A 184 -48.77 -10.28 -1.97
CA GLU A 184 -50.23 -10.08 -1.84
C GLU A 184 -50.70 -9.69 -0.43
N ASN A 185 -49.88 -9.95 0.59
CA ASN A 185 -50.16 -9.62 1.99
C ASN A 185 -49.28 -8.47 2.52
N ALA A 186 -48.55 -7.77 1.66
CA ALA A 186 -47.75 -6.63 2.09
C ALA A 186 -48.63 -5.41 2.36
N GLU A 187 -48.34 -4.72 3.48
CA GLU A 187 -48.88 -3.39 3.72
C GLU A 187 -48.20 -2.38 2.79
N PRO A 188 -48.93 -1.39 2.26
CA PRO A 188 -48.32 -0.30 1.49
C PRO A 188 -47.23 0.40 2.29
N SER A 189 -46.14 0.77 1.61
CA SER A 189 -45.10 1.57 2.26
C SER A 189 -45.54 3.04 2.38
N GLU A 190 -44.75 3.82 3.11
CA GLU A 190 -44.96 5.26 3.22
C GLU A 190 -44.50 6.05 1.97
N TYR A 191 -43.96 5.37 0.95
CA TYR A 191 -43.39 5.98 -0.25
C TYR A 191 -44.34 6.98 -0.91
N GLN A 192 -43.78 8.11 -1.35
CA GLN A 192 -44.43 9.10 -2.18
C GLN A 192 -43.62 9.33 -3.46
N PRO A 193 -44.29 9.58 -4.62
CA PRO A 193 -43.59 9.92 -5.85
C PRO A 193 -42.62 11.10 -5.66
N GLY A 194 -41.36 10.88 -6.04
CA GLY A 194 -40.27 11.86 -5.89
C GLY A 194 -39.40 11.67 -4.64
N ASP A 195 -39.73 10.73 -3.76
CA ASP A 195 -38.82 10.37 -2.66
C ASP A 195 -37.53 9.77 -3.20
N THR A 196 -36.41 10.19 -2.62
CA THR A 196 -35.08 9.59 -2.84
C THR A 196 -34.63 8.73 -1.66
N TRP A 197 -35.35 8.80 -0.52
CA TRP A 197 -35.01 8.10 0.71
C TRP A 197 -36.21 7.42 1.35
N PHE A 198 -35.93 6.41 2.15
CA PHE A 198 -36.88 5.67 2.94
C PHE A 198 -37.50 6.57 4.04
N ARG A 199 -38.83 6.71 4.06
CA ARG A 199 -39.55 7.59 5.02
C ARG A 199 -39.62 7.00 6.43
N ASP A 200 -39.54 5.68 6.51
CA ASP A 200 -39.39 4.91 7.75
C ASP A 200 -37.94 4.90 8.28
N MET A 201 -37.05 5.74 7.73
CA MET A 201 -35.68 5.93 8.21
C MET A 201 -35.46 7.35 8.73
N ARG A 202 -34.40 7.52 9.55
CA ARG A 202 -33.94 8.85 9.94
C ARG A 202 -33.50 9.66 8.71
N GLU A 203 -33.72 10.96 8.78
CA GLU A 203 -33.38 11.89 7.70
C GLU A 203 -31.86 11.90 7.42
N PRO A 204 -31.43 12.02 6.14
CA PRO A 204 -30.02 12.14 5.78
C PRO A 204 -29.30 13.26 6.54
N GLY A 205 -28.12 12.96 7.08
CA GLY A 205 -27.41 13.91 7.94
C GLY A 205 -26.14 13.33 8.58
N ILE A 206 -25.53 14.10 9.48
CA ILE A 206 -24.43 13.66 10.35
C ILE A 206 -24.47 14.43 11.66
N ASP A 207 -24.33 13.73 12.79
CA ASP A 207 -24.19 14.32 14.15
C ASP A 207 -25.22 15.43 14.47
N GLY A 208 -26.48 15.20 14.07
CA GLY A 208 -27.61 16.12 14.28
C GLY A 208 -27.75 17.24 13.25
N LYS A 209 -26.82 17.37 12.29
CA LYS A 209 -26.96 18.24 11.13
C LYS A 209 -27.68 17.50 10.01
N LEU A 210 -28.66 18.14 9.39
CA LEU A 210 -29.39 17.58 8.26
C LEU A 210 -28.70 17.94 6.95
N ALA A 211 -28.66 16.99 6.01
CA ALA A 211 -28.18 17.25 4.67
C ALA A 211 -29.10 18.27 3.98
N PRO A 212 -28.57 19.34 3.38
CA PRO A 212 -29.39 20.45 2.89
C PRO A 212 -30.14 20.12 1.59
N ASP A 213 -29.60 19.20 0.80
CA ASP A 213 -30.15 18.83 -0.50
C ASP A 213 -29.96 17.33 -0.74
N PRO A 214 -31.02 16.59 -1.16
CA PRO A 214 -30.90 15.18 -1.47
C PRO A 214 -29.96 14.85 -2.62
N ILE A 215 -29.77 15.75 -3.59
CA ILE A 215 -28.91 15.50 -4.76
C ILE A 215 -27.43 15.55 -4.37
N SER A 216 -27.05 16.56 -3.58
CA SER A 216 -25.66 16.76 -3.14
C SER A 216 -25.36 16.25 -1.73
N SER A 217 -26.22 15.38 -1.16
CA SER A 217 -26.11 14.95 0.24
C SER A 217 -24.77 14.30 0.58
N LEU A 218 -24.18 13.57 -0.38
CA LEU A 218 -22.91 12.89 -0.15
C LEU A 218 -21.70 13.83 -0.26
N GLN A 219 -21.72 14.82 -1.16
CA GLN A 219 -20.70 15.86 -1.22
C GLN A 219 -20.72 16.72 0.02
N TRP A 220 -21.92 17.09 0.48
CA TRP A 220 -22.10 17.79 1.74
C TRP A 220 -21.50 16.99 2.91
N LEU A 221 -21.79 15.69 3.00
CA LEU A 221 -21.18 14.82 4.01
C LEU A 221 -19.65 14.85 3.93
N GLY A 222 -19.08 14.79 2.72
CA GLY A 222 -17.63 14.88 2.51
C GLY A 222 -17.04 16.17 3.09
N GLN A 223 -17.71 17.31 2.92
CA GLN A 223 -17.29 18.58 3.52
C GLN A 223 -17.40 18.56 5.05
N GLU A 224 -18.52 18.10 5.61
CA GLU A 224 -18.71 17.99 7.06
C GLU A 224 -17.65 17.10 7.72
N ILE A 225 -17.30 15.98 7.07
CA ILE A 225 -16.23 15.09 7.53
C ILE A 225 -14.88 15.81 7.47
N ALA A 226 -14.57 16.51 6.38
CA ALA A 226 -13.29 17.20 6.23
C ALA A 226 -13.10 18.32 7.27
N GLU A 227 -14.18 18.97 7.69
CA GLU A 227 -14.18 20.03 8.70
C GLU A 227 -14.25 19.51 10.14
N ASP A 228 -14.52 18.22 10.33
CA ASP A 228 -14.62 17.60 11.65
C ASP A 228 -13.26 17.50 12.36
N GLU A 229 -13.23 17.84 13.66
CA GLU A 229 -12.00 17.81 14.46
C GLU A 229 -11.37 16.40 14.56
N ARG A 230 -12.19 15.35 14.41
CA ARG A 230 -11.73 13.95 14.45
C ARG A 230 -11.02 13.55 13.15
N PHE A 231 -11.23 14.24 12.04
CA PHE A 231 -10.72 13.84 10.71
C PHE A 231 -9.20 13.67 10.68
N ALA A 232 -8.48 14.57 11.33
CA ALA A 232 -7.02 14.56 11.31
C ALA A 232 -6.45 13.36 12.07
N SER A 233 -6.92 13.08 13.29
CA SER A 233 -6.45 11.92 14.06
C SER A 233 -6.99 10.60 13.51
N ALA A 234 -8.20 10.59 12.95
CA ALA A 234 -8.73 9.46 12.20
C ALA A 234 -7.85 9.11 10.99
N SER A 235 -7.38 10.10 10.25
CA SER A 235 -6.45 9.91 9.12
C SER A 235 -5.14 9.25 9.56
N VAL A 236 -4.59 9.65 10.71
CA VAL A 236 -3.39 9.00 11.30
C VAL A 236 -3.70 7.53 11.64
N LYS A 237 -4.83 7.26 12.31
CA LYS A 237 -5.27 5.90 12.68
C LYS A 237 -5.49 5.03 11.44
N PHE A 238 -6.09 5.57 10.39
CA PHE A 238 -6.33 4.87 9.12
C PHE A 238 -5.02 4.37 8.47
N TRP A 239 -3.99 5.22 8.43
CA TRP A 239 -2.71 4.86 7.82
C TRP A 239 -1.79 4.04 8.73
N TRP A 240 -2.10 3.97 10.03
CA TRP A 240 -1.28 3.29 11.02
C TRP A 240 -0.93 1.83 10.63
N PRO A 241 -1.88 0.95 10.24
CA PRO A 241 -1.56 -0.44 9.91
C PRO A 241 -0.73 -0.59 8.64
N ALA A 242 -0.88 0.33 7.69
CA ALA A 242 -0.12 0.33 6.45
C ALA A 242 1.34 0.70 6.69
N LEU A 243 1.60 1.70 7.53
CA LEU A 243 2.94 2.24 7.79
C LEU A 243 3.65 1.52 8.94
N MET A 244 2.98 1.34 10.08
CA MET A 244 3.56 0.77 11.30
C MET A 244 3.60 -0.76 11.29
N GLY A 245 2.77 -1.42 10.47
CA GLY A 245 2.70 -2.88 10.37
C GLY A 245 1.79 -3.58 11.38
N ALA A 246 1.21 -2.83 12.33
CA ALA A 246 0.26 -3.30 13.34
C ALA A 246 -0.93 -2.34 13.43
N GLU A 247 -2.06 -2.81 13.94
CA GLU A 247 -3.25 -1.96 14.17
C GLU A 247 -2.95 -0.88 15.21
N ALA A 248 -3.63 0.27 15.10
CA ALA A 248 -3.64 1.25 16.18
C ALA A 248 -4.28 0.61 17.42
N LEU A 249 -3.71 0.87 18.60
CA LEU A 249 -4.20 0.33 19.86
C LEU A 249 -5.61 0.83 20.12
N THR A 250 -6.44 -0.05 20.64
CA THR A 250 -7.78 0.27 21.15
C THR A 250 -7.77 0.25 22.66
N ALA A 251 -8.62 1.07 23.28
CA ALA A 251 -8.80 1.04 24.73
C ALA A 251 -9.17 -0.39 25.20
N PRO A 252 -8.51 -0.92 26.25
CA PRO A 252 -8.87 -2.24 26.77
C PRO A 252 -10.27 -2.22 27.40
N GLU A 253 -11.08 -3.23 27.11
CA GLU A 253 -12.49 -3.28 27.50
C GLU A 253 -12.71 -3.93 28.89
N THR A 254 -11.83 -4.83 29.31
CA THR A 254 -12.02 -5.67 30.51
C THR A 254 -11.03 -5.31 31.62
N SER A 255 -11.49 -4.54 32.61
CA SER A 255 -10.66 -4.07 33.74
C SER A 255 -10.15 -5.16 34.66
N SER A 256 -10.72 -6.37 34.60
CA SER A 256 -10.27 -7.53 35.37
C SER A 256 -9.10 -8.29 34.74
N ASP A 257 -8.70 -7.96 33.50
CA ASP A 257 -7.56 -8.60 32.85
C ASP A 257 -6.25 -8.30 33.60
N ARG A 258 -5.41 -9.31 33.80
CA ARG A 258 -4.13 -9.16 34.50
C ARG A 258 -3.22 -8.10 33.87
N ASN A 259 -3.32 -7.90 32.55
CA ASN A 259 -2.53 -6.93 31.80
C ASN A 259 -3.31 -5.65 31.41
N PHE A 260 -4.42 -5.36 32.08
CA PHE A 260 -5.27 -4.23 31.75
C PHE A 260 -4.53 -2.90 31.89
N GLN A 261 -3.79 -2.70 32.99
CA GLN A 261 -3.10 -1.45 33.27
C GLN A 261 -1.98 -1.19 32.26
N GLU A 262 -1.23 -2.21 31.88
CA GLU A 262 -0.17 -2.12 30.88
C GLU A 262 -0.74 -1.80 29.48
N LYS A 263 -1.85 -2.45 29.10
CA LYS A 263 -2.55 -2.16 27.84
C LYS A 263 -3.15 -0.76 27.82
N LEU A 264 -3.72 -0.30 28.93
CA LEU A 264 -4.30 1.03 29.04
C LEU A 264 -3.22 2.10 28.90
N ALA A 265 -2.11 1.97 29.62
CA ALA A 265 -0.99 2.89 29.52
C ALA A 265 -0.42 2.96 28.09
N ALA A 266 -0.24 1.80 27.43
CA ALA A 266 0.23 1.76 26.04
C ALA A 266 -0.75 2.43 25.06
N PHE A 267 -2.05 2.19 25.24
CA PHE A 267 -3.10 2.83 24.46
C PHE A 267 -3.11 4.35 24.66
N GLU A 268 -3.05 4.82 25.90
CA GLU A 268 -3.07 6.24 26.24
C GLU A 268 -1.85 6.98 25.67
N GLU A 269 -0.65 6.37 25.74
CA GLU A 269 0.56 6.92 25.15
C GLU A 269 0.44 7.02 23.62
N GLN A 270 0.00 5.94 22.97
CA GLN A 270 -0.14 5.94 21.51
C GLN A 270 -1.22 6.93 21.06
N ASN A 271 -2.36 6.96 21.75
CA ASN A 271 -3.43 7.89 21.44
C ASN A 271 -2.98 9.34 21.63
N THR A 272 -2.22 9.64 22.68
CA THR A 272 -1.63 10.98 22.89
C THR A 272 -0.73 11.38 21.72
N TYR A 273 0.12 10.47 21.25
CA TYR A 273 0.97 10.70 20.07
C TYR A 273 0.13 10.92 18.80
N ILE A 274 -0.86 10.06 18.55
CA ILE A 274 -1.75 10.15 17.38
C ILE A 274 -2.52 11.47 17.36
N GLU A 275 -3.10 11.88 18.50
CA GLU A 275 -3.85 13.14 18.60
C GLU A 275 -2.93 14.36 18.42
N ALA A 276 -1.70 14.31 18.95
CA ALA A 276 -0.71 15.36 18.74
C ALA A 276 -0.28 15.46 17.27
N LEU A 277 -0.05 14.33 16.61
CA LEU A 277 0.29 14.28 15.18
C LEU A 277 -0.88 14.74 14.32
N GLY A 278 -2.11 14.36 14.66
CA GLY A 278 -3.33 14.83 14.00
C GLY A 278 -3.46 16.36 14.06
N ARG A 279 -3.24 16.97 15.22
CA ARG A 279 -3.23 18.44 15.34
C ARG A 279 -2.16 19.09 14.47
N GLN A 280 -0.95 18.54 14.43
CA GLN A 280 0.11 19.04 13.55
C GLN A 280 -0.25 18.88 12.07
N PHE A 281 -0.86 17.75 11.70
CA PHE A 281 -1.32 17.49 10.34
C PHE A 281 -2.38 18.51 9.89
N ALA A 282 -3.33 18.85 10.75
CA ALA A 282 -4.37 19.84 10.45
C ALA A 282 -3.81 21.24 10.20
N ILE A 283 -2.76 21.66 10.93
CA ILE A 283 -2.18 23.02 10.81
C ILE A 283 -0.97 23.10 9.86
N GLY A 284 -0.36 21.96 9.52
CA GLY A 284 0.89 21.87 8.75
C GLY A 284 2.06 21.38 9.62
N ILE A 285 2.62 20.21 9.26
CA ILE A 285 3.74 19.59 9.96
C ILE A 285 5.04 20.31 9.57
N ASN A 286 5.88 20.68 10.54
CA ASN A 286 7.19 21.29 10.31
C ASN A 286 7.17 22.55 9.41
N GLY A 287 6.08 23.34 9.45
CA GLY A 287 5.91 24.52 8.60
C GLY A 287 5.45 24.22 7.17
N GLY A 288 5.07 22.97 6.88
CA GLY A 288 4.41 22.54 5.65
C GLY A 288 2.97 23.05 5.53
N THR A 289 2.29 22.66 4.45
CA THR A 289 0.90 23.05 4.20
C THR A 289 -0.06 22.23 5.07
N THR A 290 -1.24 22.79 5.37
CA THR A 290 -2.30 22.07 6.08
C THR A 290 -2.67 20.78 5.36
N TYR A 291 -2.92 19.71 6.13
CA TYR A 291 -3.32 18.40 5.61
C TYR A 291 -2.41 17.83 4.52
N ASN A 292 -1.08 18.08 4.57
CA ASN A 292 -0.15 17.50 3.62
C ASN A 292 0.12 16.01 3.93
N GLY A 293 -0.39 15.12 3.07
CA GLY A 293 -0.25 13.67 3.28
C GLY A 293 1.20 13.16 3.23
N LYS A 294 2.10 13.79 2.44
CA LYS A 294 3.50 13.38 2.37
C LYS A 294 4.23 13.70 3.68
N ASP A 295 3.95 14.87 4.24
CA ASP A 295 4.52 15.27 5.52
C ASP A 295 4.02 14.36 6.64
N LEU A 296 2.73 14.00 6.64
CA LEU A 296 2.17 13.02 7.57
C LEU A 296 2.89 11.67 7.47
N PHE A 297 3.02 11.10 6.27
CA PHE A 297 3.68 9.81 6.10
C PHE A 297 5.16 9.86 6.51
N THR A 298 5.84 10.95 6.21
CA THR A 298 7.23 11.17 6.61
C THR A 298 7.34 11.21 8.13
N GLU A 299 6.49 12.00 8.80
CA GLU A 299 6.50 12.15 10.26
C GLU A 299 6.18 10.82 10.97
N MET A 300 5.21 10.06 10.46
CA MET A 300 4.92 8.70 10.96
C MET A 300 6.14 7.77 10.85
N MET A 301 6.87 7.81 9.73
CA MET A 301 8.04 6.95 9.51
C MET A 301 9.29 7.37 10.30
N ILE A 302 9.42 8.64 10.67
CA ILE A 302 10.52 9.11 11.52
C ILE A 302 10.17 9.09 13.02
N GLY A 303 8.90 8.93 13.34
CA GLY A 303 8.37 8.98 14.68
C GLY A 303 8.82 7.83 15.60
N PRO A 304 8.65 8.01 16.92
CA PRO A 304 9.08 7.04 17.93
C PRO A 304 8.46 5.66 17.72
N TRP A 305 7.18 5.58 17.38
CA TRP A 305 6.46 4.31 17.19
C TRP A 305 6.95 3.48 16.00
N PHE A 306 7.48 4.11 14.96
CA PHE A 306 8.10 3.40 13.85
C PHE A 306 9.53 2.96 14.17
N ARG A 307 10.27 3.77 14.95
CA ARG A 307 11.70 3.57 15.25
C ARG A 307 11.99 2.87 16.58
N ALA A 308 11.00 2.59 17.41
CA ALA A 308 11.15 2.21 18.81
C ALA A 308 12.02 0.97 19.10
N LYS A 309 12.28 0.08 18.13
CA LYS A 309 13.21 -1.05 18.32
C LYS A 309 14.65 -0.79 17.84
N GLY A 310 14.92 0.35 17.22
CA GLY A 310 16.25 0.75 16.72
C GLY A 310 16.96 1.84 17.53
N LEU A 311 16.25 2.51 18.45
CA LEU A 311 16.77 3.53 19.36
C LEU A 311 16.47 3.09 20.80
N THR A 312 17.33 3.41 21.77
CA THR A 312 17.00 3.27 23.20
C THR A 312 15.85 4.22 23.51
N PRO A 313 14.60 3.74 23.65
CA PRO A 313 13.46 4.61 23.89
C PRO A 313 13.52 5.12 25.34
N ASP A 314 12.85 6.24 25.63
CA ASP A 314 12.53 6.59 27.01
C ASP A 314 11.74 5.45 27.67
N ALA A 315 11.83 5.32 29.00
CA ALA A 315 11.32 4.15 29.73
C ALA A 315 9.82 3.88 29.54
N ASP A 316 9.02 4.93 29.38
CA ASP A 316 7.57 4.84 29.17
C ASP A 316 7.25 4.27 27.77
N LEU A 317 7.85 4.84 26.73
CA LEU A 317 7.72 4.35 25.34
C LEU A 317 8.26 2.93 25.18
N ALA A 318 9.35 2.59 25.86
CA ALA A 318 9.90 1.23 25.84
C ALA A 318 8.91 0.23 26.43
N SER A 319 8.21 0.61 27.50
CA SER A 319 7.19 -0.22 28.16
C SER A 319 5.93 -0.37 27.31
N ALA A 320 5.45 0.71 26.68
CA ALA A 320 4.30 0.66 25.79
C ALA A 320 4.56 -0.14 24.52
N VAL A 321 5.73 0.03 23.90
CA VAL A 321 6.15 -0.72 22.71
C VAL A 321 6.36 -2.20 23.03
N ALA A 322 6.75 -2.56 24.25
CA ALA A 322 6.85 -3.96 24.68
C ALA A 322 5.48 -4.67 24.71
N VAL A 323 4.38 -3.93 24.90
CA VAL A 323 3.01 -4.46 24.84
C VAL A 323 2.56 -4.70 23.39
N VAL A 324 3.16 -4.00 22.42
CA VAL A 324 2.81 -4.12 20.99
C VAL A 324 3.78 -5.06 20.27
N GLU A 325 3.35 -6.30 20.04
CA GLU A 325 4.05 -7.22 19.15
C GLU A 325 4.09 -6.62 17.72
N ASP A 326 5.24 -6.69 17.05
CA ASP A 326 5.42 -6.32 15.62
C ASP A 326 5.23 -4.85 15.17
N THR A 327 5.51 -3.85 16.00
CA THR A 327 5.59 -2.44 15.53
C THR A 327 6.90 -2.08 14.81
N GLY A 328 6.79 -1.23 13.77
CA GLY A 328 7.91 -0.49 13.17
C GLY A 328 8.70 -1.27 12.09
N THR A 329 10.02 -1.11 12.09
CA THR A 329 10.94 -1.63 11.06
C THR A 329 11.03 -3.16 10.95
N ARG A 330 10.40 -3.92 11.87
CA ARG A 330 10.41 -5.39 11.88
C ARG A 330 9.18 -6.03 11.24
N ARG A 331 8.34 -5.28 10.52
CA ARG A 331 7.20 -5.87 9.81
C ARG A 331 7.64 -6.77 8.65
N LEU A 332 6.83 -7.80 8.37
CA LEU A 332 6.98 -8.60 7.17
C LEU A 332 6.77 -7.71 5.92
N LEU A 333 7.68 -7.84 4.95
CA LEU A 333 7.55 -7.16 3.66
C LEU A 333 6.44 -7.82 2.84
N THR A 334 5.66 -7.01 2.14
CA THR A 334 4.73 -7.52 1.13
C THR A 334 5.52 -8.16 -0.03
N PRO A 335 4.90 -9.02 -0.86
CA PRO A 335 5.58 -9.59 -2.03
C PRO A 335 6.21 -8.52 -2.94
N LEU A 336 5.53 -7.40 -3.15
CA LEU A 336 6.04 -6.28 -3.96
C LEU A 336 7.22 -5.58 -3.30
N GLU A 337 7.19 -5.38 -1.99
CA GLU A 337 8.30 -4.75 -1.26
C GLU A 337 9.53 -5.66 -1.19
N LEU A 338 9.34 -6.96 -0.98
CA LEU A 338 10.42 -7.94 -1.01
C LEU A 338 11.06 -7.99 -2.40
N GLU A 339 10.25 -8.02 -3.46
CA GLU A 339 10.74 -7.96 -4.83
C GLU A 339 11.52 -6.69 -5.10
N LYS A 340 10.98 -5.51 -4.76
CA LYS A 340 11.67 -4.24 -4.96
C LYS A 340 12.98 -4.19 -4.18
N LYS A 341 12.99 -4.65 -2.93
CA LYS A 341 14.19 -4.70 -2.09
C LYS A 341 15.25 -5.63 -2.69
N THR A 342 14.87 -6.85 -3.06
CA THR A 342 15.81 -7.82 -3.65
C THR A 342 16.30 -7.37 -5.03
N THR A 343 15.42 -6.81 -5.87
CA THR A 343 15.81 -6.26 -7.17
C THR A 343 16.78 -5.09 -7.00
N ALA A 344 16.53 -4.17 -6.06
CA ALA A 344 17.43 -3.05 -5.81
C ALA A 344 18.81 -3.49 -5.28
N LEU A 345 18.86 -4.56 -4.47
CA LEU A 345 20.11 -5.09 -3.92
C LEU A 345 20.91 -5.91 -4.92
N LEU A 346 20.24 -6.70 -5.76
CA LEU A 346 20.87 -7.70 -6.62
C LEU A 346 20.99 -7.24 -8.08
N GLY A 347 20.19 -6.25 -8.47
CA GLY A 347 20.11 -5.71 -9.83
C GLY A 347 19.29 -6.56 -10.80
N TRP A 348 18.52 -7.54 -10.32
CA TRP A 348 17.66 -8.39 -11.14
C TRP A 348 16.50 -8.98 -10.31
N THR A 349 15.42 -9.38 -11.00
CA THR A 349 14.16 -9.83 -10.37
C THR A 349 13.96 -11.34 -10.47
N TRP A 350 13.47 -11.97 -9.40
CA TRP A 350 13.30 -13.41 -9.32
C TRP A 350 12.23 -13.95 -10.27
N GLY A 351 12.65 -14.73 -11.27
CA GLY A 351 11.75 -15.39 -12.22
C GLY A 351 11.00 -14.40 -13.09
N ASP A 352 11.65 -13.28 -13.42
CA ASP A 352 11.13 -12.30 -14.36
C ASP A 352 10.98 -12.91 -15.76
N THR A 353 9.79 -12.81 -16.33
CA THR A 353 9.42 -13.43 -17.61
C THR A 353 8.47 -12.53 -18.39
N PRO A 354 8.59 -12.43 -19.73
CA PRO A 354 7.63 -11.68 -20.54
C PRO A 354 6.21 -12.22 -20.40
N ALA A 355 5.27 -11.32 -20.10
CA ALA A 355 3.85 -11.60 -19.92
C ALA A 355 3.02 -10.49 -20.60
N PRO A 356 2.87 -10.50 -21.94
CA PRO A 356 2.26 -9.40 -22.69
C PRO A 356 0.77 -9.19 -22.40
N HIS A 357 0.11 -10.16 -21.74
CA HIS A 357 -1.27 -10.06 -21.30
C HIS A 357 -1.42 -9.33 -19.95
N LEU A 358 -0.32 -9.01 -19.27
CA LEU A 358 -0.31 -8.22 -18.03
C LEU A 358 0.04 -6.76 -18.32
N TYR A 359 -0.46 -5.85 -17.48
CA TYR A 359 -0.19 -4.41 -17.62
C TYR A 359 1.30 -4.04 -17.64
N GLU A 360 2.13 -4.73 -16.87
CA GLU A 360 3.58 -4.48 -16.83
C GLU A 360 4.32 -5.19 -17.98
N GLY A 361 3.65 -6.02 -18.76
CA GLY A 361 4.28 -6.84 -19.80
C GLY A 361 5.23 -7.91 -19.26
N VAL A 362 5.34 -8.06 -17.94
CA VAL A 362 6.23 -8.99 -17.25
C VAL A 362 5.54 -9.64 -16.05
N GLN A 363 5.95 -10.86 -15.74
CA GLN A 363 5.54 -11.59 -14.55
C GLN A 363 6.79 -12.10 -13.82
N SER A 364 6.83 -11.85 -12.52
CA SER A 364 7.84 -12.39 -11.62
C SER A 364 7.28 -13.50 -10.73
N SER A 365 8.17 -14.19 -10.01
CA SER A 365 7.80 -15.20 -9.02
C SER A 365 6.91 -14.64 -7.91
N LEU A 366 7.18 -13.40 -7.43
CA LEU A 366 6.46 -12.76 -6.32
C LEU A 366 5.19 -12.01 -6.78
N LYS A 367 5.05 -11.70 -8.08
CA LYS A 367 3.82 -11.18 -8.67
C LYS A 367 2.89 -12.27 -9.21
N GLY A 368 3.44 -13.44 -9.55
CA GLY A 368 2.70 -14.58 -10.06
C GLY A 368 2.52 -15.69 -9.02
N PRO A 369 3.17 -16.85 -9.20
CA PRO A 369 2.83 -18.10 -8.49
C PRO A 369 2.97 -18.00 -6.97
N TYR A 370 3.91 -17.19 -6.44
CA TYR A 370 4.13 -17.08 -5.00
C TYR A 370 3.47 -15.87 -4.36
N ARG A 371 2.73 -15.04 -5.13
CA ARG A 371 2.10 -13.82 -4.61
C ARG A 371 1.25 -14.09 -3.38
N LEU A 372 0.31 -15.05 -3.49
CA LEU A 372 -0.59 -15.39 -2.38
C LEU A 372 0.11 -16.19 -1.28
N TYR A 373 1.00 -17.12 -1.63
CA TYR A 373 1.77 -17.91 -0.65
C TYR A 373 2.67 -17.04 0.25
N TYR A 374 3.12 -15.88 -0.24
CA TYR A 374 3.93 -14.94 0.52
C TYR A 374 3.11 -13.81 1.19
N GLY A 375 1.77 -13.89 1.22
CA GLY A 375 0.92 -12.92 1.92
C GLY A 375 0.41 -11.75 1.09
N GLY A 376 0.46 -11.87 -0.24
CA GLY A 376 -0.28 -10.99 -1.15
C GLY A 376 -1.80 -11.20 -1.04
N ILE A 377 -2.55 -10.29 -1.65
CA ILE A 377 -4.01 -10.32 -1.73
C ILE A 377 -4.45 -10.46 -3.18
N ASP A 378 -5.65 -10.98 -3.40
CA ASP A 378 -6.31 -11.01 -4.72
C ASP A 378 -7.52 -10.07 -4.80
N SER A 379 -7.87 -9.42 -3.69
CA SER A 379 -9.05 -8.54 -3.56
C SER A 379 -10.40 -9.21 -3.85
N LEU A 380 -10.42 -10.54 -4.02
CA LEU A 380 -11.60 -11.36 -4.29
C LEU A 380 -11.86 -12.32 -3.12
N GLY A 381 -11.03 -13.36 -2.96
CA GLY A 381 -11.12 -14.33 -1.88
C GLY A 381 -10.25 -13.98 -0.68
N ILE A 382 -9.07 -13.41 -0.94
CA ILE A 382 -8.12 -12.95 0.07
C ILE A 382 -8.08 -11.42 0.01
N LYS A 383 -8.81 -10.79 0.94
CA LYS A 383 -8.98 -9.33 1.00
C LYS A 383 -8.07 -8.64 2.03
N THR A 384 -7.47 -9.41 2.92
CA THR A 384 -6.59 -8.92 3.99
C THR A 384 -5.19 -9.49 3.83
N ARG A 385 -4.18 -8.67 4.11
CA ARG A 385 -2.78 -9.12 4.11
C ARG A 385 -2.50 -9.90 5.38
N ALA A 386 -1.86 -11.05 5.24
CA ALA A 386 -1.30 -11.75 6.38
C ALA A 386 -0.08 -10.97 6.90
N ARG A 387 -0.11 -10.62 8.18
CA ARG A 387 0.95 -9.85 8.86
C ARG A 387 1.90 -10.74 9.66
N ALA A 388 1.41 -11.91 10.09
CA ALA A 388 2.22 -12.92 10.78
C ALA A 388 2.92 -13.84 9.78
N LEU A 389 4.18 -14.19 10.07
CA LEU A 389 4.94 -15.14 9.26
C LEU A 389 4.31 -16.54 9.36
N THR A 390 3.97 -17.10 8.20
CA THR A 390 3.49 -18.49 8.09
C THR A 390 4.61 -19.41 7.59
N SER A 391 4.45 -20.72 7.77
CA SER A 391 5.37 -21.71 7.19
C SER A 391 5.45 -21.61 5.66
N LEU A 392 4.34 -21.30 4.99
CA LEU A 392 4.31 -21.06 3.54
C LEU A 392 5.16 -19.85 3.15
N MET A 393 5.03 -18.73 3.88
CA MET A 393 5.83 -17.54 3.63
C MET A 393 7.33 -17.80 3.85
N ALA A 394 7.68 -18.49 4.93
CA ALA A 394 9.07 -18.87 5.21
C ALA A 394 9.66 -19.74 4.09
N ASN A 395 8.90 -20.74 3.62
CA ASN A 395 9.31 -21.59 2.50
C ASN A 395 9.49 -20.80 1.20
N VAL A 396 8.65 -19.79 0.93
CA VAL A 396 8.82 -18.92 -0.25
C VAL A 396 10.08 -18.06 -0.13
N ALA A 397 10.33 -17.46 1.03
CA ALA A 397 11.54 -16.67 1.27
C ALA A 397 12.82 -17.52 1.14
N GLU A 398 12.81 -18.72 1.72
CA GLU A 398 13.92 -19.68 1.60
C GLU A 398 14.13 -20.09 0.13
N LYS A 399 13.04 -20.39 -0.58
CA LYS A 399 13.10 -20.72 -2.01
C LYS A 399 13.66 -19.58 -2.85
N GLN A 400 13.26 -18.33 -2.58
CA GLN A 400 13.83 -17.16 -3.22
C GLN A 400 15.35 -17.09 -2.97
N ALA A 401 15.77 -17.20 -1.71
CA ALA A 401 17.17 -17.15 -1.34
C ALA A 401 18.00 -18.22 -2.08
N ILE A 402 17.54 -19.47 -2.07
CA ILE A 402 18.20 -20.58 -2.78
C ILE A 402 18.27 -20.33 -4.29
N ARG A 403 17.18 -19.85 -4.90
CA ARG A 403 17.12 -19.63 -6.35
C ARG A 403 17.96 -18.44 -6.81
N MET A 404 18.09 -17.41 -5.98
CA MET A 404 18.79 -16.18 -6.35
C MET A 404 20.26 -16.17 -5.96
N ALA A 405 20.70 -16.92 -4.95
CA ALA A 405 22.07 -16.84 -4.43
C ALA A 405 23.16 -17.06 -5.49
N CYS A 406 23.19 -18.23 -6.15
CA CYS A 406 24.25 -18.53 -7.13
C CYS A 406 24.21 -17.62 -8.36
N PRO A 407 23.05 -17.39 -9.02
CA PRO A 407 23.00 -16.51 -10.19
C PRO A 407 23.38 -15.07 -9.87
N THR A 408 23.10 -14.60 -8.65
CA THR A 408 23.50 -13.25 -8.22
C THR A 408 25.00 -13.09 -8.20
N VAL A 409 25.76 -14.03 -7.62
CA VAL A 409 27.23 -13.95 -7.60
C VAL A 409 27.75 -13.86 -9.03
N VAL A 410 27.31 -14.76 -9.90
CA VAL A 410 27.71 -14.76 -11.31
C VAL A 410 27.37 -13.43 -11.99
N ALA A 411 26.13 -12.95 -11.85
CA ALA A 411 25.68 -11.69 -12.45
C ALA A 411 26.45 -10.47 -11.94
N ASP A 412 26.87 -10.48 -10.67
CA ASP A 412 27.66 -9.39 -10.10
C ASP A 412 29.09 -9.39 -10.66
N PHE A 413 29.73 -10.56 -10.77
CA PHE A 413 31.08 -10.67 -11.34
C PHE A 413 31.15 -10.39 -12.86
N TYR A 414 30.03 -10.42 -13.58
CA TYR A 414 29.95 -9.94 -14.97
C TYR A 414 30.01 -8.40 -15.08
N ARG A 415 29.82 -7.66 -13.98
CA ARG A 415 29.99 -6.21 -13.93
C ARG A 415 31.46 -5.87 -13.70
N ALA A 416 31.88 -4.69 -14.18
CA ALA A 416 33.18 -4.14 -13.83
C ALA A 416 33.27 -3.96 -12.30
N SER A 417 34.47 -4.10 -11.72
CA SER A 417 34.68 -4.16 -10.27
C SER A 417 34.00 -3.02 -9.49
N ASN A 418 34.04 -1.80 -10.01
CA ASN A 418 33.42 -0.62 -9.39
C ASN A 418 31.89 -0.52 -9.59
N ASP A 419 31.34 -1.28 -10.53
CA ASP A 419 29.90 -1.32 -10.84
C ASP A 419 29.19 -2.53 -10.18
N ARG A 420 29.94 -3.38 -9.46
CA ARG A 420 29.40 -4.50 -8.69
C ARG A 420 28.55 -3.99 -7.52
N LEU A 421 27.44 -4.67 -7.25
CA LEU A 421 26.48 -4.31 -6.20
C LEU A 421 26.80 -4.98 -4.86
N LEU A 422 27.40 -6.17 -4.88
CA LEU A 422 27.71 -6.94 -3.66
C LEU A 422 29.21 -7.08 -3.42
N PHE A 423 29.97 -7.33 -4.49
CA PHE A 423 31.38 -7.68 -4.43
C PHE A 423 32.28 -6.57 -5.01
N ALA A 424 31.91 -5.31 -4.78
CA ALA A 424 32.71 -4.16 -5.23
C ALA A 424 34.13 -4.23 -4.65
N GLY A 425 35.14 -4.17 -5.54
CA GLY A 425 36.55 -4.29 -5.16
C GLY A 425 37.00 -5.69 -4.75
N ILE A 426 36.15 -6.71 -4.88
CA ILE A 426 36.49 -8.11 -4.60
C ILE A 426 36.66 -8.86 -5.92
N GLU A 427 37.88 -9.31 -6.21
CA GLU A 427 38.17 -10.17 -7.37
C GLU A 427 38.17 -11.65 -7.00
N GLY A 428 38.12 -12.53 -8.01
CA GLY A 428 38.00 -13.98 -7.82
C GLY A 428 39.19 -14.60 -7.07
N GLU A 429 40.32 -13.91 -7.04
CA GLU A 429 41.56 -14.32 -6.40
C GLU A 429 41.68 -13.81 -4.95
N ILE A 430 40.77 -12.93 -4.50
CA ILE A 430 40.80 -12.39 -3.15
C ILE A 430 40.25 -13.41 -2.16
N THR A 431 41.08 -13.82 -1.20
CA THR A 431 40.68 -14.67 -0.07
C THR A 431 40.75 -13.89 1.24
N PRO A 432 40.13 -14.37 2.34
CA PRO A 432 40.21 -13.69 3.64
C PRO A 432 41.63 -13.53 4.21
N SER A 433 42.62 -14.24 3.66
CA SER A 433 44.04 -14.10 4.04
C SER A 433 44.81 -13.11 3.18
N VAL A 434 44.22 -12.54 2.12
CA VAL A 434 44.87 -11.50 1.31
C VAL A 434 44.88 -10.19 2.09
N GLU A 435 46.08 -9.73 2.45
CA GLU A 435 46.27 -8.46 3.17
C GLU A 435 46.50 -7.27 2.23
N LEU A 436 47.05 -7.54 1.05
CA LEU A 436 47.36 -6.53 0.05
C LEU A 436 47.34 -7.17 -1.34
N SER A 437 46.66 -6.55 -2.29
CA SER A 437 46.65 -6.98 -3.69
C SER A 437 46.53 -5.76 -4.60
N GLN A 438 47.12 -5.86 -5.80
CA GLN A 438 46.93 -4.86 -6.85
C GLN A 438 47.05 -5.51 -8.23
N ARG A 439 46.16 -5.07 -9.12
CA ARG A 439 46.14 -5.49 -10.53
C ARG A 439 46.81 -4.44 -11.40
N TYR A 440 47.57 -4.90 -12.38
CA TYR A 440 48.19 -4.06 -13.40
C TYR A 440 47.79 -4.57 -14.78
N ASP A 441 47.52 -3.66 -15.71
CA ASP A 441 47.44 -3.98 -17.13
C ASP A 441 48.86 -3.91 -17.70
N VAL A 442 49.42 -5.08 -18.04
CA VAL A 442 50.76 -5.18 -18.62
C VAL A 442 50.63 -5.05 -20.13
N ILE A 443 50.98 -3.86 -20.64
CA ILE A 443 50.95 -3.52 -22.08
C ILE A 443 52.27 -3.86 -22.80
N PRO A 444 53.46 -3.70 -22.18
CA PRO A 444 54.73 -4.01 -22.85
C PRO A 444 54.82 -5.45 -23.36
N ASP A 445 55.32 -5.64 -24.58
CA ASP A 445 55.42 -6.95 -25.27
C ASP A 445 56.87 -7.40 -25.53
N SER A 446 57.86 -6.59 -25.14
CA SER A 446 59.28 -6.88 -25.31
C SER A 446 60.09 -6.55 -24.06
N PHE A 447 61.31 -7.08 -23.99
CA PHE A 447 62.23 -6.78 -22.90
C PHE A 447 62.63 -5.30 -22.88
N GLU A 448 62.78 -4.69 -24.05
CA GLU A 448 63.21 -3.31 -24.24
C GLU A 448 62.16 -2.31 -23.76
N THR A 449 60.88 -2.67 -23.86
CA THR A 449 59.75 -1.81 -23.46
C THR A 449 59.22 -2.12 -22.06
N ARG A 450 59.86 -3.03 -21.31
CA ARG A 450 59.37 -3.49 -20.00
C ARG A 450 59.18 -2.34 -19.01
N GLU A 451 58.21 -2.50 -18.13
CA GLU A 451 57.87 -1.54 -17.09
C GLU A 451 58.05 -2.13 -15.69
N THR A 452 58.19 -1.26 -14.69
CA THR A 452 58.21 -1.63 -13.29
C THR A 452 56.86 -1.31 -12.67
N TYR A 453 56.21 -2.32 -12.08
CA TYR A 453 54.97 -2.16 -11.33
C TYR A 453 55.27 -2.19 -9.83
N MET A 454 54.62 -1.30 -9.06
CA MET A 454 54.90 -1.12 -7.63
C MET A 454 53.63 -1.20 -6.81
N LEU A 455 53.66 -2.06 -5.79
CA LEU A 455 52.62 -2.22 -4.77
C LEU A 455 53.21 -1.79 -3.41
N THR A 456 52.53 -0.89 -2.71
CA THR A 456 52.96 -0.41 -1.39
C THR A 456 51.79 -0.47 -0.43
N GLY A 457 52.02 -0.96 0.78
CA GLY A 457 50.98 -1.07 1.80
C GLY A 457 51.53 -1.50 3.16
N GLN A 458 50.65 -1.65 4.13
CA GLN A 458 50.98 -2.17 5.45
C GLN A 458 50.58 -3.65 5.52
N LEU A 459 51.46 -4.47 6.07
CA LEU A 459 51.22 -5.90 6.32
C LEU A 459 51.28 -6.14 7.83
N SER A 460 50.44 -7.03 8.31
CA SER A 460 50.49 -7.49 9.70
C SER A 460 51.78 -8.29 9.97
N PRO A 461 52.29 -8.36 11.21
CA PRO A 461 53.46 -9.18 11.51
C PRO A 461 53.22 -10.68 11.26
N GLY A 462 54.24 -11.38 10.75
CA GLY A 462 54.20 -12.84 10.55
C GLY A 462 54.77 -13.28 9.20
N ASN A 463 54.74 -14.58 8.93
CA ASN A 463 55.15 -15.13 7.63
C ASN A 463 54.15 -14.71 6.55
N LYS A 464 54.66 -14.19 5.43
CA LYS A 464 53.86 -13.75 4.28
C LYS A 464 54.23 -14.51 3.04
N THR A 465 53.24 -14.72 2.19
CA THR A 465 53.38 -15.27 0.85
C THR A 465 53.05 -14.16 -0.13
N VAL A 466 53.86 -14.03 -1.19
CA VAL A 466 53.59 -13.10 -2.29
C VAL A 466 53.34 -13.95 -3.53
N ASP A 467 52.13 -13.89 -4.03
CA ASP A 467 51.70 -14.59 -5.24
C ASP A 467 51.58 -13.58 -6.39
N ILE A 468 52.10 -13.94 -7.55
CA ILE A 468 51.92 -13.19 -8.80
C ILE A 468 51.17 -14.10 -9.75
N VAL A 469 50.01 -13.66 -10.23
CA VAL A 469 49.09 -14.47 -11.03
C VAL A 469 48.82 -13.77 -12.36
N LEU A 470 48.92 -14.52 -13.45
CA LEU A 470 48.51 -14.06 -14.78
C LEU A 470 47.02 -14.34 -14.98
N LEU A 471 46.21 -13.30 -15.11
CA LEU A 471 44.74 -13.39 -15.14
C LEU A 471 44.14 -13.59 -16.54
N ASN A 472 44.97 -13.60 -17.59
CA ASN A 472 44.53 -13.63 -18.99
C ASN A 472 45.37 -14.60 -19.83
N ASP A 473 45.51 -15.81 -19.31
CA ASP A 473 45.83 -17.01 -20.10
C ASP A 473 44.67 -17.24 -21.08
N ARG A 474 44.89 -17.02 -22.37
CA ARG A 474 43.97 -17.46 -23.43
C ARG A 474 44.44 -18.80 -23.98
N ASN A 475 44.15 -19.87 -23.26
CA ASN A 475 44.59 -21.23 -23.56
C ASN A 475 44.05 -21.86 -24.87
N ASN A 476 43.41 -21.12 -25.80
CA ASN A 476 42.78 -21.70 -27.00
C ASN A 476 42.67 -20.80 -28.25
N GLU A 477 43.43 -19.71 -28.38
CA GLU A 477 43.54 -18.92 -29.62
C GLU A 477 45.00 -18.76 -30.07
N PRO A 478 45.30 -18.47 -31.35
CA PRO A 478 46.69 -18.33 -31.80
C PRO A 478 47.34 -17.10 -31.15
N GLY A 479 48.15 -17.36 -30.12
CA GLY A 479 48.87 -16.35 -29.35
C GLY A 479 48.82 -16.65 -27.86
N ASP A 480 49.68 -17.59 -27.43
CA ASP A 480 49.93 -17.84 -26.01
C ASP A 480 50.48 -16.56 -25.36
N ARG A 481 49.80 -16.05 -24.32
CA ARG A 481 50.17 -14.82 -23.62
C ARG A 481 50.86 -15.20 -22.34
N ASN A 482 52.16 -14.94 -22.27
CA ASN A 482 52.98 -15.25 -21.11
C ASN A 482 53.46 -13.99 -20.40
N LEU A 483 53.52 -14.03 -19.07
CA LEU A 483 54.12 -12.97 -18.29
C LEU A 483 55.56 -13.34 -17.93
N HIS A 484 56.51 -12.52 -18.34
CA HIS A 484 57.92 -12.65 -17.98
C HIS A 484 58.30 -11.68 -16.86
N ILE A 485 58.67 -12.22 -15.71
CA ILE A 485 59.09 -11.44 -14.54
C ILE A 485 60.61 -11.47 -14.45
N PHE A 486 61.25 -10.33 -14.75
CA PHE A 486 62.70 -10.21 -14.70
C PHE A 486 63.24 -10.11 -13.28
N ARG A 487 62.58 -9.33 -12.44
CA ARG A 487 63.05 -9.05 -11.08
C ARG A 487 61.90 -8.71 -10.16
N THR A 488 61.92 -9.29 -8.97
CA THR A 488 61.02 -8.94 -7.87
C THR A 488 61.85 -8.44 -6.70
N THR A 489 61.49 -7.27 -6.15
CA THR A 489 62.15 -6.68 -4.98
C THR A 489 61.10 -6.26 -3.96
N ILE A 490 61.31 -6.62 -2.69
CA ILE A 490 60.48 -6.24 -1.55
C ILE A 490 61.34 -5.44 -0.59
N THR A 491 60.89 -4.25 -0.20
CA THR A 491 61.60 -3.36 0.72
C THR A 491 60.75 -3.03 1.94
N ASP A 492 61.40 -2.74 3.07
CA ASP A 492 60.76 -2.18 4.25
C ASP A 492 60.45 -0.68 4.07
N SER A 493 59.80 -0.06 5.06
CA SER A 493 59.45 1.36 5.06
C SER A 493 60.65 2.31 5.11
N ALA A 494 61.85 1.82 5.47
CA ALA A 494 63.09 2.57 5.43
C ALA A 494 63.87 2.38 4.11
N GLY A 495 63.33 1.61 3.16
CA GLY A 495 63.93 1.32 1.87
C GLY A 495 64.96 0.19 1.88
N ASN A 496 65.10 -0.54 3.00
CA ASN A 496 65.99 -1.70 3.05
C ASN A 496 65.35 -2.88 2.30
N THR A 497 66.14 -3.58 1.49
CA THR A 497 65.66 -4.78 0.77
C THR A 497 65.47 -5.94 1.74
N ILE A 498 64.25 -6.45 1.82
CA ILE A 498 63.86 -7.64 2.61
C ILE A 498 64.06 -8.90 1.76
N LEU A 499 63.65 -8.85 0.49
CA LEU A 499 63.73 -9.96 -0.45
C LEU A 499 64.00 -9.42 -1.86
N SER A 500 64.91 -10.04 -2.60
CA SER A 500 65.18 -9.74 -4.01
C SER A 500 65.43 -11.05 -4.72
N GLY A 501 64.78 -11.26 -5.87
CA GLY A 501 65.00 -12.39 -6.76
C GLY A 501 65.13 -11.91 -8.20
N ASP A 502 66.21 -12.29 -8.87
CA ASP A 502 66.32 -12.21 -10.33
C ASP A 502 65.63 -13.45 -10.87
N ASN A 503 64.38 -13.26 -11.29
CA ASN A 503 63.49 -14.39 -11.41
C ASN A 503 63.38 -14.93 -12.82
N ASP A 504 63.72 -14.25 -13.93
CA ASP A 504 63.44 -14.70 -15.32
C ASP A 504 62.36 -15.80 -15.44
N THR A 505 61.21 -15.55 -14.80
CA THR A 505 60.20 -16.57 -14.55
C THR A 505 59.10 -16.30 -15.54
N ARG A 506 58.85 -17.30 -16.38
CA ARG A 506 57.70 -17.35 -17.25
C ARG A 506 56.52 -17.89 -16.46
N ILE A 507 55.46 -17.11 -16.34
CA ILE A 507 54.16 -17.54 -15.84
C ILE A 507 53.29 -17.79 -17.06
N ASP A 508 52.92 -19.05 -17.25
CA ASP A 508 51.94 -19.53 -18.23
C ASP A 508 50.52 -19.28 -17.74
#